data_AF-I9CBJ6-F1
#
_entry.id   AF-I9CBJ6-F1
#
_cell.length_a   1.000
_cell.length_b   1.000
_cell.length_c   1.000
_cell.angle_alpha   90.00
_cell.angle_beta   90.00
_cell.angle_gamma   90.00
#
_symmetry.space_group_name_H-M   'P 1'
#
loop_
_entity.id
_entity.type
_entity.pdbx_description
1 polymer ?
#
loop_
_entity_poly.entity_id
_entity_poly.type
_entity_poly.pdbx_seq_one_letter_code
_entity_poly.pdbx_strand_id
1 'polypeptide(L)'
;MVTPGAKREAVAHAREHDGLSERRACNLVGVIRYRSSRPDDGLLRERLRELAAERRRFGYRRLGYLLAREGMTPNHKKLDTSKNR
;
A
#
# COMPACT_ATOMS: atom_id res chain seq x y z
N MET A 1 16.56 -21.00 -2.56
CA MET A 1 15.34 -20.18 -2.73
C MET A 1 15.79 -18.75 -3.05
N VAL A 2 15.43 -18.19 -4.22
CA VAL A 2 15.93 -16.85 -4.64
C VAL A 2 15.10 -15.75 -3.99
N THR A 3 15.75 -14.76 -3.38
CA THR A 3 15.06 -13.64 -2.71
C THR A 3 14.39 -12.69 -3.73
N PRO A 4 13.32 -11.98 -3.36
CA PRO A 4 12.70 -10.98 -4.24
C PRO A 4 13.62 -9.83 -4.65
N GLY A 5 14.74 -9.60 -3.93
CA GLY A 5 15.78 -8.65 -4.30
C GLY A 5 16.61 -9.17 -5.48
N ALA A 6 17.17 -10.38 -5.35
CA ALA A 6 17.95 -11.02 -6.40
C ALA A 6 17.18 -11.19 -7.72
N LYS A 7 15.86 -11.46 -7.65
CA LYS A 7 15.03 -11.50 -8.87
C LYS A 7 14.89 -10.14 -9.57
N ARG A 8 14.91 -9.02 -8.82
CA ARG A 8 14.85 -7.67 -9.42
C ARG A 8 16.17 -7.31 -10.07
N GLU A 9 17.29 -7.67 -9.44
CA GLU A 9 18.62 -7.49 -10.01
C GLU A 9 18.80 -8.28 -11.30
N ALA A 10 18.33 -9.54 -11.34
CA ALA A 10 18.34 -10.34 -12.56
C ALA A 10 17.54 -9.71 -13.71
N VAL A 11 16.39 -9.07 -13.41
CA VAL A 11 15.62 -8.32 -14.42
C VAL A 11 16.38 -7.09 -14.89
N ALA A 12 17.02 -6.33 -13.99
CA ALA A 12 17.83 -5.17 -14.35
C ALA A 12 19.00 -5.59 -15.26
N HIS A 13 19.69 -6.66 -14.89
CA HIS A 13 20.80 -7.20 -15.66
C HIS A 13 20.38 -7.64 -17.07
N ALA A 14 19.27 -8.37 -17.21
CA ALA A 14 18.74 -8.79 -18.51
C ALA A 14 18.26 -7.61 -19.38
N ARG A 15 17.88 -6.47 -18.78
CA ARG A 15 17.53 -5.26 -19.53
C ARG A 15 18.77 -4.54 -20.05
N GLU A 16 19.78 -4.39 -19.21
CA GLU A 16 21.01 -3.65 -19.52
C GLU A 16 21.92 -4.43 -20.48
N HIS A 17 22.06 -5.74 -20.27
CA HIS A 17 22.99 -6.57 -21.02
C HIS A 17 22.40 -7.09 -22.34
N ASP A 18 21.11 -7.45 -22.34
CA ASP A 18 20.47 -8.09 -23.51
C ASP A 18 19.52 -7.15 -24.27
N GLY A 19 19.43 -5.87 -23.85
CA GLY A 19 18.55 -4.88 -24.48
C GLY A 19 17.06 -5.23 -24.40
N LEU A 20 16.68 -6.13 -23.49
CA LEU A 20 15.33 -6.64 -23.39
C LEU A 20 14.37 -5.60 -22.82
N SER A 21 13.13 -5.58 -23.32
CA SER A 21 12.07 -4.82 -22.67
C SER A 21 11.78 -5.39 -21.28
N GLU A 22 11.38 -4.53 -20.35
CA GLU A 22 11.07 -4.93 -18.97
C GLU A 22 10.09 -6.11 -18.90
N ARG A 23 9.12 -6.19 -19.82
CA ARG A 23 8.20 -7.33 -19.93
C ARG A 23 8.91 -8.64 -20.26
N ARG A 24 9.83 -8.62 -21.24
CA ARG A 24 10.58 -9.82 -21.63
C ARG A 24 11.53 -10.26 -20.52
N ALA A 25 12.23 -9.31 -19.89
CA ALA A 25 13.11 -9.58 -18.75
C ALA A 25 12.33 -10.16 -17.54
N CYS A 26 11.18 -9.58 -17.20
CA CYS A 26 10.31 -10.08 -16.13
C CYS A 26 9.77 -11.48 -16.42
N ASN A 27 9.36 -11.77 -17.66
CA ASN A 27 8.91 -13.10 -18.06
C ASN A 27 10.05 -14.13 -17.98
N LEU A 28 11.26 -13.75 -18.42
CA LEU A 28 12.45 -14.61 -18.37
C LEU A 28 12.84 -14.99 -16.94
N VAL A 29 12.81 -14.02 -16.03
CA VAL A 29 13.15 -14.21 -14.61
C VAL A 29 11.98 -14.79 -13.79
N GLY A 30 10.78 -14.86 -14.39
CA GLY A 30 9.57 -15.36 -13.73
C GLY A 30 9.06 -14.43 -12.62
N VAL A 31 9.14 -13.12 -12.82
CA VAL A 31 8.61 -12.11 -11.89
C VAL A 31 7.47 -11.32 -12.50
N ILE A 32 6.44 -11.08 -11.69
CA ILE A 32 5.30 -10.25 -12.09
C ILE A 32 5.60 -8.80 -11.69
N ARG A 33 5.29 -7.86 -12.60
CA ARG A 33 5.39 -6.44 -12.30
C ARG A 33 4.35 -6.05 -11.26
N TYR A 34 4.80 -5.69 -10.07
CA TYR A 34 3.93 -5.13 -9.04
C TYR A 34 3.40 -3.76 -9.49
N ARG A 35 2.07 -3.60 -9.51
CA ARG A 35 1.41 -2.30 -9.63
C ARG A 35 0.62 -2.05 -8.36
N SER A 36 0.92 -0.97 -7.65
CA SER A 36 0.11 -0.58 -6.50
C SER A 36 -1.25 -0.08 -6.98
N SER A 37 -2.30 -0.86 -6.77
CA SER A 37 -3.67 -0.35 -6.80
C SER A 37 -4.00 0.14 -5.40
N ARG A 38 -3.65 1.40 -5.10
CA ARG A 38 -4.14 2.05 -3.88
C ARG A 38 -5.44 2.76 -4.26
N PRO A 39 -6.60 2.35 -3.74
CA PRO A 39 -7.79 3.19 -3.84
C PRO A 39 -7.51 4.53 -3.16
N ASP A 40 -8.15 5.59 -3.65
CA ASP A 40 -7.98 6.92 -3.09
C ASP A 40 -8.47 6.93 -1.63
N ASP A 41 -7.52 6.94 -0.70
CA ASP A 41 -7.78 6.97 0.73
C ASP A 41 -8.06 8.41 1.23
N GLY A 42 -8.21 9.38 0.32
CA GLY A 42 -8.48 10.79 0.64
C GLY A 42 -9.72 10.97 1.51
N LEU A 43 -10.87 10.45 1.05
CA LEU A 43 -12.15 10.53 1.77
C LEU A 43 -12.07 9.89 3.16
N LEU A 44 -11.39 8.75 3.27
CA LEU A 44 -11.20 8.06 4.54
C LEU A 44 -10.38 8.91 5.52
N ARG A 45 -9.33 9.60 5.05
CA ARG A 45 -8.47 10.46 5.88
C ARG A 45 -9.20 11.72 6.32
N GLU A 46 -9.99 12.33 5.46
CA GLU A 46 -10.82 13.48 5.81
C GLU A 46 -11.82 13.11 6.90
N ARG A 47 -12.56 12.01 6.70
CA ARG A 47 -13.55 11.56 7.68
C ARG A 47 -12.92 11.20 9.03
N LEU A 48 -11.73 10.61 9.02
CA LEU A 48 -10.96 10.36 10.24
C LEU A 48 -10.59 11.63 11.00
N ARG A 49 -10.21 12.70 10.30
CA ARG A 49 -9.88 13.99 10.92
C ARG A 49 -11.12 14.62 11.54
N GLU A 50 -12.27 14.57 10.86
CA GLU A 50 -13.53 15.08 11.39
C GLU A 50 -13.93 14.35 12.68
N LEU A 51 -13.91 13.02 12.68
CA LEU A 51 -14.23 12.21 13.86
C LEU A 51 -13.23 12.44 15.01
N ALA A 52 -11.95 12.63 14.68
CA ALA A 52 -10.93 12.96 15.67
C ALA A 52 -11.08 14.38 16.24
N ALA A 53 -11.57 15.34 15.44
CA ALA A 53 -11.86 16.70 15.87
C ALA A 53 -13.11 16.76 16.75
N GLU A 54 -14.19 16.06 16.38
CA GLU A 54 -15.44 16.00 17.14
C GLU A 54 -15.24 15.26 18.48
N ARG A 55 -14.42 14.19 18.49
CA ARG A 55 -14.25 13.30 19.65
C ARG A 55 -12.79 13.07 20.00
N ARG A 56 -12.09 14.15 20.42
CA ARG A 56 -10.65 14.16 20.77
C ARG A 56 -10.17 13.07 21.75
N ARG A 57 -11.05 12.53 22.62
CA ARG A 57 -10.71 11.44 23.58
C ARG A 57 -10.78 10.03 22.97
N PHE A 58 -11.17 9.88 21.70
CA PHE A 58 -11.36 8.58 21.08
C PHE A 58 -10.05 8.11 20.43
N GLY A 59 -9.54 6.96 20.88
CA GLY A 59 -8.42 6.28 20.21
C GLY A 59 -8.85 5.58 18.92
N TYR A 60 -7.87 5.11 18.14
CA TYR A 60 -8.06 4.50 16.82
C TYR A 60 -9.11 3.36 16.79
N ARG A 61 -9.26 2.59 17.88
CA ARG A 61 -10.28 1.53 17.98
C ARG A 61 -11.71 2.05 17.94
N ARG A 62 -11.98 3.15 18.67
CA ARG A 62 -13.32 3.76 18.71
C ARG A 62 -13.62 4.52 17.42
N LEU A 63 -12.61 5.16 16.82
CA LEU A 63 -12.74 5.79 15.50
C LEU A 63 -13.04 4.74 14.42
N GLY A 64 -12.38 3.58 14.45
CA GLY A 64 -12.65 2.47 13.54
C GLY A 64 -14.09 1.93 13.63
N TYR A 65 -14.67 1.87 14.83
CA TYR A 65 -16.07 1.47 15.01
C TYR A 65 -17.05 2.50 14.41
N LEU A 66 -16.78 3.80 14.57
CA LEU A 66 -17.60 4.86 13.99
C LEU A 66 -17.55 4.83 12.46
N LEU A 67 -16.36 4.67 11.89
CA LEU A 67 -16.20 4.48 10.44
C LEU A 67 -16.93 3.24 9.93
N ALA A 68 -16.88 2.13 10.67
CA ALA A 68 -17.58 0.91 10.30
C ALA A 68 -19.10 1.11 10.26
N ARG A 69 -19.66 1.95 11.15
CA ARG A 69 -21.08 2.34 11.10
C ARG A 69 -21.42 3.21 9.89
N GLU A 70 -20.45 3.95 9.36
CA GLU A 70 -20.58 4.73 8.13
C GLU A 70 -20.32 3.89 6.87
N GLY A 71 -20.14 2.57 7.00
CA GLY A 71 -19.86 1.65 5.89
C GLY A 71 -18.39 1.63 5.46
N MET A 72 -17.53 2.41 6.11
CA MET A 72 -16.10 2.44 5.84
C MET A 72 -15.38 1.47 6.77
N THR A 73 -14.84 0.38 6.21
CA THR A 73 -14.09 -0.62 7.00
C THR A 73 -12.60 -0.56 6.68
N PRO A 74 -11.87 0.48 7.13
CA PRO A 74 -10.45 0.59 6.85
C PRO A 74 -9.66 -0.45 7.65
N ASN A 75 -8.58 -0.94 7.03
CA ASN A 75 -7.62 -1.79 7.74
C ASN A 75 -7.05 -1.02 8.95
N HIS A 76 -6.89 -1.67 10.10
CA HIS A 76 -6.35 -1.05 11.32
C HIS A 76 -5.00 -0.36 11.09
N LYS A 77 -4.18 -0.86 10.15
CA LYS A 77 -2.90 -0.23 9.76
C LYS A 77 -3.07 1.15 9.10
N LYS A 78 -4.24 1.44 8.53
CA LYS A 78 -4.58 2.77 7.99
C LYS A 78 -5.08 3.74 9.06
N LEU A 79 -5.52 3.22 10.21
CA LEU A 79 -5.98 3.99 11.37
C LEU A 79 -4.83 4.34 12.33
N ASP A 80 -3.79 3.52 12.35
CA ASP A 80 -2.57 3.77 13.12
C ASP A 80 -1.71 4.84 12.43
N THR A 81 -1.90 6.10 12.84
CA THR A 81 -1.20 7.27 12.32
C THR A 81 0.27 7.37 12.77
N SER A 82 0.79 6.42 13.54
CA SER A 82 2.19 6.41 14.01
C SER A 82 3.24 6.33 12.89
N LYS A 83 2.85 5.99 11.66
CA LYS A 83 3.74 5.86 10.49
C LYS A 83 3.72 7.01 9.49
N ASN A 84 2.95 8.07 9.73
CA ASN A 84 2.78 9.17 8.77
C ASN A 84 3.12 10.55 9.35
N ARG A 85 4.06 10.58 10.30
CA ARG A 85 4.76 11.79 10.75
C ARG A 85 6.16 11.80 10.18
#